data_AF-A0A5R8XZI8-F1
#
_entry.id   AF-A0A5R8XZI8-F1
#
_cell.length_a   1.000
_cell.length_b   1.000
_cell.length_c   1.000
_cell.angle_alpha   90.00
_cell.angle_beta   90.00
_cell.angle_gamma   90.00
#
_symmetry.space_group_name_H-M   'P 1'
#
loop_
_entity.id
_entity.type
_entity.pdbx_description
1 polymer ?
#
loop_
_entity_poly.entity_id
_entity_poly.type
_entity_poly.pdbx_seq_one_letter_code
_entity_poly.pdbx_strand_id
1 'polypeptide(L)'
;MKHISDPNHIINKRIHRLYPEEIAEKAVHSIIDLVFKYKSRIKSKEYHLSEKDIILITYGDQVNRESEASLQTLKEFMDIHLKGFVNSVHILPFYPYSSDDGFSVVNYNEVDPHMGSWREIEQLGADYRVMVDGVINHISQFSDWFKAFLAGDRYFQDFFIEVDPSIDLSEVVRPRATPVLSEFIDDDGKLRHVWTTFSKDQVDLNYKNHRVLRNVLDALFYYIEKGATLIRLDAIAFVWKEIGTQCVHLPQTHELIQLIREVLHEVAPEVIIITETNVPHHENVSYFGSGDDEAQMVYNFALPPLLVHSIQNENTKTLTSWAKTLTLPSDKVCFFNFTASHDGIGMRPIKGILTDEELYAMVDKVKEHGGLVSYRAESDGSQTPYELNCSYIDALTHPNEDDQIRFKRMLLAQATVLVMPGVPGVYFHSLVGSRNYHDGVKHSGSNRTINREKYNFDWLENELSTQGSLAKRMLDSYKRLISIRINEKSFNPFGDFEFLDLDERLFVVDQISRDNKERILAIHNFSNEEVTVAVPENITSPLCDILSANCNQYECDDCKARREITLEPYQMMWLKGEI
;
A
#
# COMPACT_ATOMS: atom_id res chain seq x y z
N MET A 1 -1.99 -32.93 6.11
CA MET A 1 -0.72 -32.21 5.92
C MET A 1 0.41 -33.05 6.47
N LYS A 2 1.57 -33.01 5.81
CA LYS A 2 2.80 -33.59 6.36
C LYS A 2 3.23 -32.73 7.55
N HIS A 3 3.84 -33.31 8.57
CA HIS A 3 4.39 -32.51 9.68
C HIS A 3 5.53 -31.62 9.14
N ILE A 4 5.75 -30.44 9.70
CA ILE A 4 6.79 -29.50 9.23
C ILE A 4 8.20 -30.11 9.20
N SER A 5 8.44 -31.13 10.03
CA SER A 5 9.69 -31.91 10.06
C SER A 5 9.82 -32.96 8.95
N ASP A 6 8.80 -33.18 8.11
CA ASP A 6 8.91 -34.07 6.95
C ASP A 6 9.86 -33.43 5.93
N PRO A 7 10.89 -34.14 5.44
CA PRO A 7 11.79 -33.66 4.39
C PRO A 7 11.07 -33.17 3.12
N ASN A 8 9.86 -33.69 2.88
CA ASN A 8 9.03 -33.32 1.74
C ASN A 8 8.04 -32.19 2.04
N HIS A 9 8.03 -31.63 3.25
CA HIS A 9 7.22 -30.48 3.59
C HIS A 9 7.58 -29.29 2.69
N ILE A 10 6.61 -28.45 2.35
CA ILE A 10 6.83 -27.34 1.41
C ILE A 10 7.91 -26.38 1.93
N ILE A 11 7.82 -25.97 3.20
CA ILE A 11 8.83 -25.15 3.90
C ILE A 11 10.24 -25.73 3.71
N ASN A 12 10.43 -27.03 3.91
CA ASN A 12 11.72 -27.69 3.77
C ASN A 12 12.24 -27.58 2.32
N LYS A 13 11.39 -27.86 1.33
CA LYS A 13 11.75 -27.72 -0.09
C LYS A 13 12.13 -26.29 -0.47
N ARG A 14 11.39 -25.29 0.03
CA ARG A 14 11.66 -23.87 -0.24
C ARG A 14 13.02 -23.44 0.35
N ILE A 15 13.32 -23.85 1.58
CA ILE A 15 14.62 -23.61 2.22
C ILE A 15 15.78 -24.20 1.39
N HIS A 16 15.62 -25.42 0.87
CA HIS A 16 16.65 -26.06 0.02
C HIS A 16 16.84 -25.40 -1.36
N ARG A 17 15.90 -24.56 -1.81
CA ARG A 17 16.09 -23.74 -3.02
C ARG A 17 16.90 -22.48 -2.75
N LEU A 18 16.85 -21.97 -1.52
CA LEU A 18 17.56 -20.75 -1.11
C LEU A 18 18.98 -21.04 -0.59
N TYR A 19 19.18 -22.19 0.04
CA TYR A 19 20.42 -22.51 0.75
C TYR A 19 21.02 -23.85 0.32
N PRO A 20 22.36 -23.98 0.31
CA PRO A 20 23.03 -25.27 0.16
C PRO A 20 22.60 -26.27 1.25
N GLU A 21 22.63 -27.57 0.94
CA GLU A 21 22.12 -28.66 1.77
C GLU A 21 22.51 -28.56 3.27
N GLU A 22 23.80 -28.41 3.58
CA GLU A 22 24.26 -28.33 4.98
C GLU A 22 23.69 -27.11 5.75
N ILE A 23 23.47 -25.99 5.05
CA ILE A 23 22.90 -24.78 5.63
C ILE A 23 21.38 -24.91 5.73
N ALA A 24 20.76 -25.51 4.71
CA ALA A 24 19.32 -25.74 4.66
C ALA A 24 18.85 -26.61 5.82
N GLU A 25 19.55 -27.70 6.17
CA GLU A 25 19.21 -28.53 7.33
C GLU A 25 19.22 -27.74 8.65
N LYS A 26 20.23 -26.89 8.86
CA LYS A 26 20.33 -26.02 10.05
C LYS A 26 19.20 -24.99 10.07
N ALA A 27 18.87 -24.41 8.91
CA ALA A 27 17.79 -23.46 8.77
C ALA A 27 16.42 -24.09 9.07
N VAL A 28 16.15 -25.29 8.53
CA VAL A 28 14.92 -26.05 8.79
C VAL A 28 14.73 -26.28 10.29
N HIS A 29 15.73 -26.84 10.99
CA HIS A 29 15.61 -27.09 12.43
C HIS A 29 15.32 -25.80 13.22
N SER A 30 16.05 -24.72 12.93
CA SER A 30 15.88 -23.44 13.60
C SER A 30 14.51 -22.79 13.36
N ILE A 31 13.95 -22.94 12.16
CA ILE A 31 12.61 -22.44 11.81
C ILE A 31 11.53 -23.30 12.46
N ILE A 32 11.69 -24.63 12.52
CA ILE A 32 10.75 -25.51 13.20
C ILE A 32 10.65 -25.14 14.69
N ASP A 33 11.79 -24.93 15.36
CA ASP A 33 11.82 -24.50 16.76
C ASP A 33 11.09 -23.16 16.97
N LEU A 34 11.24 -22.24 16.01
CA LEU A 34 10.55 -20.96 16.02
C LEU A 34 9.03 -21.11 15.87
N VAL A 35 8.59 -21.94 14.92
CA VAL A 35 7.18 -22.25 14.71
C VAL A 35 6.58 -22.87 15.99
N PHE A 36 7.27 -23.82 16.62
CA PHE A 36 6.80 -24.41 17.88
C PHE A 36 6.72 -23.40 19.03
N LYS A 37 7.71 -22.51 19.16
CA LYS A 37 7.69 -21.42 20.14
C LYS A 37 6.40 -20.59 19.98
N TYR A 38 6.08 -20.16 18.76
CA TYR A 38 4.94 -19.27 18.53
C TYR A 38 3.57 -19.97 18.42
N LYS A 39 3.50 -21.24 17.99
CA LYS A 39 2.25 -22.05 18.07
C LYS A 39 1.67 -22.11 19.49
N SER A 40 2.53 -22.03 20.52
CA SER A 40 2.09 -22.02 21.92
C SER A 40 1.63 -20.64 22.44
N ARG A 41 1.98 -19.55 21.74
CA ARG A 41 1.78 -18.16 22.18
C ARG A 41 0.68 -17.45 21.40
N ILE A 42 0.58 -17.75 20.11
CA ILE A 42 -0.34 -17.12 19.19
C ILE A 42 -1.64 -17.93 19.14
N LYS A 43 -2.76 -17.22 19.27
CA LYS A 43 -4.10 -17.80 19.08
C LYS A 43 -4.61 -17.42 17.70
N SER A 44 -4.55 -18.37 16.76
CA SER A 44 -5.10 -18.17 15.43
C SER A 44 -6.63 -18.01 15.47
N LYS A 45 -7.14 -17.07 14.69
CA LYS A 45 -8.56 -16.83 14.46
C LYS A 45 -8.79 -16.64 12.97
N GLU A 46 -9.59 -17.54 12.39
CA GLU A 46 -9.93 -17.50 10.97
C GLU A 46 -10.52 -16.13 10.56
N TYR A 47 -10.03 -15.61 9.43
CA TYR A 47 -10.51 -14.38 8.83
C TYR A 47 -10.45 -14.48 7.31
N HIS A 48 -11.46 -13.94 6.64
CA HIS A 48 -11.49 -13.85 5.19
C HIS A 48 -11.84 -12.42 4.80
N LEU A 49 -11.14 -11.88 3.79
CA LEU A 49 -11.46 -10.58 3.25
C LEU A 49 -12.87 -10.58 2.62
N SER A 50 -13.58 -9.47 2.78
CA SER A 50 -14.89 -9.23 2.20
C SER A 50 -15.08 -7.77 1.80
N GLU A 51 -16.25 -7.43 1.26
CA GLU A 51 -16.69 -6.07 0.97
C GLU A 51 -16.55 -5.10 2.16
N LYS A 52 -16.48 -5.65 3.38
CA LYS A 52 -16.33 -4.92 4.66
C LYS A 52 -14.92 -4.43 4.93
N ASP A 53 -13.92 -4.96 4.22
CA ASP A 53 -12.53 -4.60 4.47
C ASP A 53 -12.18 -3.25 3.84
N ILE A 54 -11.82 -2.31 4.71
CA ILE A 54 -11.29 -0.98 4.38
C ILE A 54 -10.09 -0.75 5.31
N ILE A 55 -8.96 -0.37 4.74
CA ILE A 55 -7.71 -0.20 5.49
C ILE A 55 -7.36 1.30 5.55
N LEU A 56 -7.33 1.87 6.75
CA LEU A 56 -6.75 3.21 6.97
C LEU A 56 -5.23 3.12 6.91
N ILE A 57 -4.58 3.92 6.06
CA ILE A 57 -3.12 4.08 6.02
C ILE A 57 -2.78 5.37 6.77
N THR A 58 -1.99 5.27 7.83
CA THR A 58 -1.70 6.40 8.69
C THR A 58 -0.40 6.22 9.47
N TYR A 59 0.24 7.32 9.84
CA TYR A 59 1.30 7.28 10.83
C TYR A 59 0.73 7.14 12.24
N GLY A 60 1.46 6.46 13.14
CA GLY A 60 1.06 6.33 14.55
C GLY A 60 0.96 7.68 15.29
N ASP A 61 1.63 8.71 14.77
CA ASP A 61 1.64 10.09 15.28
C ASP A 61 0.86 11.08 14.39
N GLN A 62 -0.03 10.59 13.54
CA GLN A 62 -0.74 11.44 12.58
C GLN A 62 -1.61 12.52 13.26
N VAL A 63 -2.18 12.20 14.42
CA VAL A 63 -2.95 13.10 15.29
C VAL A 63 -2.42 12.99 16.71
N ASN A 64 -2.11 14.11 17.34
CA ASN A 64 -1.42 14.14 18.64
C ASN A 64 -2.06 15.11 19.63
N ARG A 65 -1.89 14.80 20.93
CA ARG A 65 -1.98 15.75 22.05
C ARG A 65 -0.67 15.71 22.83
N GLU A 66 -0.19 16.87 23.31
CA GLU A 66 1.16 17.00 23.88
C GLU A 66 1.47 16.09 25.09
N SER A 67 0.45 15.57 25.78
CA SER A 67 0.59 14.83 27.05
C SER A 67 0.14 13.36 26.97
N GLU A 68 -0.08 12.84 25.77
CA GLU A 68 -0.57 11.48 25.54
C GLU A 68 0.34 10.74 24.54
N ALA A 69 0.37 9.41 24.64
CA ALA A 69 0.99 8.60 23.61
C ALA A 69 0.21 8.76 22.30
N SER A 70 0.88 9.02 21.18
CA SER A 70 0.17 9.38 19.96
C SER A 70 -0.78 8.29 19.44
N LEU A 71 -0.43 7.01 19.63
CA LEU A 71 -1.30 5.89 19.25
C LEU A 71 -2.61 5.87 20.05
N GLN A 72 -2.61 6.37 21.28
CA GLN A 72 -3.83 6.54 22.07
C GLN A 72 -4.72 7.61 21.42
N THR A 73 -4.16 8.76 21.05
CA THR A 73 -4.88 9.84 20.37
C THR A 73 -5.39 9.40 18.99
N LEU A 74 -4.59 8.64 18.24
CA LEU A 74 -5.00 8.05 16.96
C LEU A 74 -6.18 7.08 17.15
N LYS A 75 -6.13 6.20 18.16
CA LYS A 75 -7.25 5.31 18.46
C LYS A 75 -8.51 6.10 18.77
N GLU A 76 -8.42 7.14 19.59
CA GLU A 76 -9.56 8.00 19.92
C GLU A 76 -10.17 8.63 18.66
N PHE A 77 -9.35 9.16 17.76
CA PHE A 77 -9.80 9.69 16.47
C PHE A 77 -10.57 8.62 15.67
N MET A 78 -9.99 7.42 15.56
CA MET A 78 -10.62 6.32 14.84
C MET A 78 -11.94 5.87 15.49
N ASP A 79 -12.00 5.80 16.81
CA ASP A 79 -13.21 5.40 17.54
C ASP A 79 -14.35 6.39 17.34
N ILE A 80 -14.04 7.69 17.32
CA ILE A 80 -15.02 8.77 17.13
C ILE A 80 -15.49 8.82 15.67
N HIS A 81 -14.56 8.77 14.72
CA HIS A 81 -14.87 9.12 13.33
C HIS A 81 -15.01 7.93 12.39
N LEU A 82 -14.32 6.83 12.64
CA LEU A 82 -14.14 5.75 11.66
C LEU A 82 -14.71 4.40 12.11
N LYS A 83 -15.07 4.24 13.38
CA LYS A 83 -15.68 3.01 13.90
C LYS A 83 -16.94 2.65 13.11
N GLY A 84 -16.97 1.42 12.60
CA GLY A 84 -18.05 0.91 11.74
C GLY A 84 -17.93 1.24 10.25
N PHE A 85 -16.95 2.07 9.86
CA PHE A 85 -16.66 2.39 8.45
C PHE A 85 -15.33 1.74 8.00
N VAL A 86 -14.33 1.78 8.89
CA VAL A 86 -13.02 1.16 8.69
C VAL A 86 -12.86 0.02 9.70
N ASN A 87 -12.40 -1.13 9.26
CA ASN A 87 -12.17 -2.30 10.12
C ASN A 87 -10.68 -2.61 10.33
N SER A 88 -9.78 -1.98 9.56
CA SER A 88 -8.35 -2.25 9.58
C SER A 88 -7.53 -0.96 9.55
N VAL A 89 -6.36 -0.96 10.19
CA VAL A 89 -5.41 0.16 10.18
C VAL A 89 -4.01 -0.32 9.88
N HIS A 90 -3.41 0.25 8.85
CA HIS A 90 -1.98 0.23 8.58
C HIS A 90 -1.32 1.37 9.32
N ILE A 91 -0.65 1.00 10.41
CA ILE A 91 0.21 1.89 11.17
C ILE A 91 1.58 1.83 10.49
N LEU A 92 1.94 2.92 9.81
CA LEU A 92 3.28 3.11 9.25
C LEU A 92 4.35 2.96 10.34
N PRO A 93 5.63 2.72 10.00
CA PRO A 93 6.58 2.16 10.94
C PRO A 93 6.63 2.95 12.27
N PHE A 94 6.19 2.28 13.34
CA PHE A 94 6.06 2.84 14.69
C PHE A 94 7.21 2.43 15.62
N TYR A 95 8.20 1.72 15.09
CA TYR A 95 9.38 1.28 15.82
C TYR A 95 10.30 2.48 16.11
N PRO A 96 11.18 2.41 17.11
CA PRO A 96 12.28 3.35 17.21
C PRO A 96 13.07 3.36 15.89
N TYR A 97 13.34 4.54 15.35
CA TYR A 97 13.99 4.72 14.05
C TYR A 97 15.01 5.87 14.08
N SER A 98 15.91 5.91 13.08
CA SER A 98 16.94 6.95 12.97
C SER A 98 16.79 7.89 11.79
N SER A 99 16.09 7.48 10.73
CA SER A 99 15.80 8.30 9.55
C SER A 99 14.62 7.74 8.74
N ASP A 100 14.29 8.42 7.64
CA ASP A 100 13.26 8.03 6.66
C ASP A 100 11.88 7.81 7.30
N ASP A 101 11.49 8.67 8.25
CA ASP A 101 10.18 8.67 8.92
C ASP A 101 9.70 7.27 9.36
N GLY A 102 10.57 6.50 9.99
CA GLY A 102 10.25 5.17 10.51
C GLY A 102 10.88 4.00 9.75
N PHE A 103 11.29 4.20 8.49
CA PHE A 103 11.79 3.11 7.63
C PHE A 103 13.26 2.74 7.89
N SER A 104 14.02 3.53 8.67
CA SER A 104 15.32 3.10 9.20
C SER A 104 15.17 2.59 10.63
N VAL A 105 14.69 1.36 10.78
CA VAL A 105 14.33 0.75 12.08
C VAL A 105 15.57 0.49 12.94
N VAL A 106 15.57 0.97 14.18
CA VAL A 106 16.64 0.73 15.17
C VAL A 106 16.39 -0.56 15.95
N ASN A 107 15.15 -0.82 16.35
CA ASN A 107 14.79 -2.00 17.13
C ASN A 107 13.39 -2.52 16.75
N TYR A 108 13.34 -3.73 16.19
CA TYR A 108 12.08 -4.38 15.82
C TYR A 108 11.18 -4.70 17.02
N ASN A 109 11.73 -4.91 18.22
CA ASN A 109 10.96 -5.42 19.35
C ASN A 109 10.31 -4.33 20.21
N GLU A 110 10.47 -3.06 19.83
CA GLU A 110 10.02 -1.90 20.59
C GLU A 110 9.07 -1.02 19.76
N VAL A 111 8.28 -0.22 20.46
CA VAL A 111 7.49 0.88 19.89
C VAL A 111 8.20 2.17 20.24
N ASP A 112 8.22 3.15 19.34
CA ASP A 112 8.76 4.47 19.60
C ASP A 112 8.10 5.05 20.87
N PRO A 113 8.88 5.47 21.89
CA PRO A 113 8.33 5.94 23.16
C PRO A 113 7.37 7.14 23.02
N HIS A 114 7.50 7.96 21.97
CA HIS A 114 6.56 9.04 21.70
C HIS A 114 5.19 8.50 21.25
N MET A 115 5.20 7.41 20.50
CA MET A 115 3.99 6.73 20.05
C MET A 115 3.35 5.85 21.14
N GLY A 116 4.13 5.39 22.10
CA GLY A 116 3.68 4.64 23.27
C GLY A 116 4.42 3.33 23.45
N SER A 117 3.68 2.23 23.55
CA SER A 117 4.20 0.89 23.75
C SER A 117 3.37 -0.15 22.99
N TRP A 118 3.74 -1.42 23.08
CA TRP A 118 2.91 -2.52 22.56
C TRP A 118 1.51 -2.55 23.18
N ARG A 119 1.31 -1.95 24.36
CA ARG A 119 -0.03 -1.82 24.97
C ARG A 119 -0.99 -1.04 24.08
N GLU A 120 -0.54 0.07 23.50
CA GLU A 120 -1.37 0.91 22.62
C GLU A 120 -1.66 0.19 21.29
N ILE A 121 -0.70 -0.56 20.75
CA ILE A 121 -0.91 -1.42 19.57
C ILE A 121 -1.94 -2.52 19.87
N GLU A 122 -1.83 -3.22 21.01
CA GLU A 122 -2.77 -4.25 21.44
C GLU A 122 -4.19 -3.67 21.67
N GLN A 123 -4.28 -2.43 22.18
CA GLN A 123 -5.56 -1.72 22.32
C GLN A 123 -6.20 -1.37 20.97
N LEU A 124 -5.42 -0.93 19.99
CA LEU A 124 -5.89 -0.76 18.61
C LEU A 124 -6.35 -2.10 18.03
N GLY A 125 -5.57 -3.16 18.23
CA GLY A 125 -5.84 -4.54 17.80
C GLY A 125 -7.11 -5.17 18.38
N ALA A 126 -7.66 -4.62 19.47
CA ALA A 126 -8.90 -5.08 20.07
C ALA A 126 -10.15 -4.69 19.26
N ASP A 127 -10.11 -3.54 18.57
CA ASP A 127 -11.23 -2.99 17.80
C ASP A 127 -10.99 -3.04 16.28
N TYR A 128 -9.73 -3.04 15.84
CA TYR A 128 -9.32 -2.98 14.44
C TYR A 128 -8.31 -4.07 14.12
N ARG A 129 -8.30 -4.53 12.87
CA ARG A 129 -7.20 -5.35 12.36
C ARG A 129 -5.98 -4.48 12.15
N VAL A 130 -4.84 -4.87 12.73
CA VAL A 130 -3.60 -4.11 12.61
C VAL A 130 -2.75 -4.65 11.46
N MET A 131 -2.38 -3.75 10.56
CA MET A 131 -1.36 -3.92 9.55
C MET A 131 -0.10 -3.18 9.99
N VAL A 132 1.06 -3.87 9.93
CA VAL A 132 2.37 -3.30 10.28
C VAL A 132 3.35 -3.43 9.13
N ASP A 133 4.33 -2.54 9.08
CA ASP A 133 5.47 -2.67 8.18
C ASP A 133 6.48 -3.71 8.69
N GLY A 134 6.68 -4.76 7.91
CA GLY A 134 7.85 -5.60 7.95
C GLY A 134 8.97 -4.94 7.14
N VAL A 135 9.70 -4.01 7.77
CA VAL A 135 10.91 -3.40 7.19
C VAL A 135 12.06 -4.41 7.26
N ILE A 136 12.06 -5.36 6.32
CA ILE A 136 12.91 -6.55 6.39
C ILE A 136 14.00 -6.60 5.33
N ASN A 137 14.06 -5.65 4.39
CA ASN A 137 15.19 -5.55 3.46
C ASN A 137 16.45 -4.99 4.14
N HIS A 138 16.27 -3.99 5.00
CA HIS A 138 17.32 -3.22 5.63
C HIS A 138 16.94 -2.88 7.08
N ILE A 139 17.94 -2.47 7.86
CA ILE A 139 17.78 -2.00 9.24
C ILE A 139 18.67 -0.76 9.44
N SER A 140 18.44 0.02 10.49
CA SER A 140 19.29 1.16 10.83
C SER A 140 20.72 0.75 11.14
N GLN A 141 21.69 1.58 10.73
CA GLN A 141 23.09 1.47 11.16
C GLN A 141 23.23 1.61 12.70
N PHE A 142 22.23 2.19 13.38
CA PHE A 142 22.23 2.31 14.85
C PHE A 142 21.58 1.12 15.55
N SER A 143 21.14 0.10 14.80
CA SER A 143 20.62 -1.13 15.38
C SER A 143 21.70 -1.92 16.13
N ASP A 144 21.26 -2.70 17.11
CA ASP A 144 22.17 -3.56 17.87
C ASP A 144 22.80 -4.65 16.98
N TRP A 145 22.11 -5.06 15.91
CA TRP A 145 22.65 -6.01 14.94
C TRP A 145 23.86 -5.42 14.22
N PHE A 146 23.76 -4.17 13.74
CA PHE A 146 24.85 -3.53 13.02
C PHE A 146 26.00 -3.14 13.95
N LYS A 147 25.70 -2.65 15.15
CA LYS A 147 26.72 -2.42 16.19
C LYS A 147 27.50 -3.70 16.52
N ALA A 148 26.80 -4.83 16.68
CA ALA A 148 27.46 -6.11 16.95
C ALA A 148 28.30 -6.60 15.76
N PHE A 149 27.88 -6.34 14.52
CA PHE A 149 28.68 -6.59 13.32
C PHE A 149 29.99 -5.77 13.33
N LEU A 150 29.92 -4.47 13.64
CA LEU A 150 31.11 -3.62 13.75
C LEU A 150 32.01 -3.99 14.95
N ALA A 151 31.44 -4.56 16.02
CA ALA A 151 32.19 -5.09 17.15
C ALA A 151 32.84 -6.47 16.87
N GLY A 152 32.67 -7.03 15.67
CA GLY A 152 33.24 -8.33 15.30
C GLY A 152 32.54 -9.54 15.94
N ASP A 153 31.28 -9.41 16.35
CA ASP A 153 30.50 -10.52 16.89
C ASP A 153 30.30 -11.62 15.82
N ARG A 154 30.76 -12.83 16.13
CA ARG A 154 30.69 -14.00 15.22
C ARG A 154 29.27 -14.39 14.83
N TYR A 155 28.26 -14.08 15.63
CA TYR A 155 26.88 -14.35 15.30
C TYR A 155 26.37 -13.40 14.19
N PHE A 156 26.79 -12.13 14.24
CA PHE A 156 26.34 -11.06 13.35
C PHE A 156 27.30 -10.79 12.17
N GLN A 157 28.47 -11.44 12.11
CA GLN A 157 29.49 -11.20 11.08
C GLN A 157 28.95 -11.24 9.63
N ASP A 158 27.94 -12.08 9.36
CA ASP A 158 27.35 -12.31 8.03
C ASP A 158 25.89 -11.82 7.98
N PHE A 159 25.47 -10.90 8.86
CA PHE A 159 24.13 -10.30 8.82
C PHE A 159 24.01 -9.18 7.79
N PHE A 160 25.14 -8.60 7.38
CA PHE A 160 25.23 -7.51 6.42
C PHE A 160 26.15 -7.91 5.26
N ILE A 161 26.10 -7.14 4.19
CA ILE A 161 26.80 -7.45 2.94
C ILE A 161 28.03 -6.53 2.84
N GLU A 162 29.21 -7.03 3.21
CA GLU A 162 30.50 -6.37 2.97
C GLU A 162 31.00 -6.72 1.56
N VAL A 163 31.35 -5.72 0.75
CA VAL A 163 31.80 -5.90 -0.64
C VAL A 163 33.12 -5.18 -0.86
N ASP A 164 34.07 -5.81 -1.53
CA ASP A 164 35.28 -5.12 -1.98
C ASP A 164 34.88 -4.01 -2.99
N PRO A 165 35.22 -2.73 -2.76
CA PRO A 165 34.82 -1.62 -3.63
C PRO A 165 35.39 -1.71 -5.05
N SER A 166 36.34 -2.61 -5.32
CA SER A 166 36.82 -2.90 -6.68
C SER A 166 35.90 -3.80 -7.50
N ILE A 167 34.91 -4.43 -6.88
CA ILE A 167 33.93 -5.27 -7.57
C ILE A 167 32.95 -4.40 -8.37
N ASP A 168 32.68 -4.83 -9.60
CA ASP A 168 31.74 -4.16 -10.48
C ASP A 168 30.29 -4.34 -10.02
N LEU A 169 29.63 -3.23 -9.70
CA LEU A 169 28.23 -3.12 -9.28
C LEU A 169 27.43 -2.23 -10.25
N SER A 170 27.87 -2.11 -11.50
CA SER A 170 27.22 -1.29 -12.54
C SER A 170 25.83 -1.81 -12.93
N GLU A 171 25.63 -3.13 -12.91
CA GLU A 171 24.34 -3.76 -13.23
C GLU A 171 23.26 -3.56 -12.15
N VAL A 172 23.65 -3.21 -10.93
CA VAL A 172 22.73 -3.09 -9.78
C VAL A 172 21.75 -1.93 -10.00
N VAL A 173 20.46 -2.21 -9.87
CA VAL A 173 19.42 -1.18 -9.94
C VAL A 173 19.47 -0.30 -8.70
N ARG A 174 19.67 1.01 -8.92
CA ARG A 174 19.74 2.00 -7.83
C ARG A 174 18.44 2.80 -7.73
N PRO A 175 17.73 2.76 -6.59
CA PRO A 175 16.54 3.58 -6.38
C PRO A 175 16.90 5.05 -6.08
N ARG A 176 18.11 5.30 -5.59
CA ARG A 176 18.66 6.64 -5.33
C ARG A 176 19.89 6.90 -6.18
N ALA A 177 20.27 8.17 -6.32
CA ALA A 177 21.47 8.57 -7.06
C ALA A 177 22.78 8.29 -6.29
N THR A 178 22.70 7.93 -5.00
CA THR A 178 23.85 7.62 -4.16
C THR A 178 24.46 6.25 -4.51
N PRO A 179 25.76 6.03 -4.22
CA PRO A 179 26.37 4.71 -4.33
C PRO A 179 25.64 3.68 -3.45
N VAL A 180 25.64 2.42 -3.88
CA VAL A 180 25.06 1.29 -3.14
C VAL A 180 25.98 0.73 -2.06
N LEU A 181 27.20 1.26 -1.93
CA LEU A 181 28.14 0.94 -0.87
C LEU A 181 28.41 2.18 -0.02
N SER A 182 28.40 2.00 1.30
CA SER A 182 28.78 3.02 2.27
C SER A 182 29.95 2.56 3.13
N GLU A 183 30.83 3.50 3.47
CA GLU A 183 31.99 3.27 4.32
C GLU A 183 31.65 3.35 5.82
N PHE A 184 32.10 2.35 6.58
CA PHE A 184 32.02 2.26 8.03
C PHE A 184 33.38 1.83 8.60
N ILE A 185 33.67 2.25 9.83
CA ILE A 185 34.87 1.85 10.57
C ILE A 185 34.40 0.92 11.69
N ASP A 186 35.02 -0.25 11.78
CA ASP A 186 34.73 -1.21 12.84
C ASP A 186 35.55 -0.92 14.11
N ASP A 187 35.29 -1.66 15.18
CA ASP A 187 35.90 -1.42 16.49
C ASP A 187 37.44 -1.64 16.50
N ASP A 188 37.95 -2.41 15.54
CA ASP A 188 39.38 -2.64 15.32
C ASP A 188 40.02 -1.58 14.40
N GLY A 189 39.24 -0.60 13.92
CA GLY A 189 39.69 0.47 13.04
C GLY A 189 39.78 0.07 11.55
N LYS A 190 39.27 -1.10 11.17
CA LYS A 190 39.22 -1.55 9.77
C LYS A 190 38.07 -0.86 9.04
N LEU A 191 38.38 -0.34 7.85
CA LEU A 191 37.38 0.20 6.92
C LEU A 191 36.58 -0.94 6.27
N ARG A 192 35.26 -0.86 6.36
CA ARG A 192 34.30 -1.79 5.76
C ARG A 192 33.41 -1.05 4.76
N HIS A 193 33.17 -1.67 3.61
CA HIS A 193 32.27 -1.16 2.58
C HIS A 193 31.01 -2.02 2.59
N VAL A 194 29.93 -1.48 3.14
CA VAL A 194 28.68 -2.21 3.40
C VAL A 194 27.60 -1.78 2.42
N TRP A 195 26.79 -2.74 1.97
CA TRP A 195 25.67 -2.49 1.07
C TRP A 195 24.56 -1.66 1.72
N THR A 196 24.20 -0.56 1.08
CA THR A 196 23.19 0.42 1.51
C THR A 196 22.38 0.90 0.29
N THR A 197 21.34 0.15 -0.07
CA THR A 197 20.54 0.36 -1.29
C THR A 197 19.86 1.74 -1.32
N PHE A 198 19.41 2.23 -0.16
CA PHE A 198 18.58 3.43 -0.05
C PHE A 198 19.35 4.63 0.50
N SER A 199 19.93 4.51 1.69
CA SER A 199 20.73 5.55 2.31
C SER A 199 21.81 4.92 3.18
N LYS A 200 22.86 5.69 3.52
CA LYS A 200 23.92 5.22 4.43
C LYS A 200 23.36 4.71 5.77
N ASP A 201 22.23 5.24 6.21
CA ASP A 201 21.60 4.86 7.47
C ASP A 201 20.85 3.51 7.38
N GLN A 202 20.45 3.10 6.18
CA GLN A 202 19.71 1.86 5.91
C GLN A 202 20.68 0.79 5.38
N VAL A 203 21.19 -0.05 6.29
CA VAL A 203 22.11 -1.14 5.96
C VAL A 203 21.34 -2.40 5.57
N ASP A 204 21.62 -2.94 4.38
CA ASP A 204 20.89 -4.07 3.83
C ASP A 204 21.23 -5.39 4.55
N LEU A 205 20.19 -6.17 4.84
CA LEU A 205 20.29 -7.48 5.47
C LEU A 205 20.72 -8.56 4.46
N ASN A 206 21.58 -9.47 4.89
CA ASN A 206 22.13 -10.54 4.07
C ASN A 206 21.33 -11.85 4.18
N TYR A 207 20.32 -12.02 3.32
CA TYR A 207 19.47 -13.22 3.32
C TYR A 207 20.14 -14.51 2.85
N LYS A 208 21.37 -14.44 2.29
CA LYS A 208 22.18 -15.64 2.05
C LYS A 208 22.59 -16.33 3.36
N ASN A 209 22.55 -15.60 4.47
CA ASN A 209 22.70 -16.17 5.81
C ASN A 209 21.35 -16.55 6.40
N HIS A 210 21.11 -17.85 6.60
CA HIS A 210 19.85 -18.37 7.16
C HIS A 210 19.50 -17.82 8.54
N ARG A 211 20.48 -17.32 9.31
CA ARG A 211 20.24 -16.70 10.61
C ARG A 211 19.50 -15.37 10.47
N VAL A 212 19.75 -14.60 9.42
CA VAL A 212 19.00 -13.36 9.12
C VAL A 212 17.51 -13.68 8.96
N LEU A 213 17.19 -14.63 8.07
CA LEU A 213 15.81 -15.12 7.87
C LEU A 213 15.17 -15.55 9.21
N ARG A 214 15.89 -16.32 10.02
CA ARG A 214 15.39 -16.77 11.33
C ARG A 214 15.08 -15.61 12.30
N ASN A 215 15.92 -14.57 12.36
CA ASN A 215 15.70 -13.43 13.26
C ASN A 215 14.58 -12.52 12.76
N VAL A 216 14.48 -12.35 11.44
CA VAL A 216 13.37 -11.63 10.80
C VAL A 216 12.04 -12.34 11.04
N LEU A 217 11.97 -13.66 10.86
CA LEU A 217 10.76 -14.44 11.18
C LEU A 217 10.38 -14.32 12.66
N ASP A 218 11.36 -14.21 13.58
CA ASP A 218 11.08 -13.98 15.01
C ASP A 218 10.38 -12.63 15.22
N ALA A 219 10.87 -11.57 14.56
CA ALA A 219 10.26 -10.24 14.61
C ALA A 219 8.84 -10.25 14.02
N LEU A 220 8.64 -10.86 12.85
CA LEU A 220 7.32 -10.97 12.23
C LEU A 220 6.34 -11.76 13.11
N PHE A 221 6.76 -12.89 13.69
CA PHE A 221 5.93 -13.62 14.63
C PHE A 221 5.65 -12.83 15.92
N TYR A 222 6.61 -12.04 16.39
CA TYR A 222 6.40 -11.17 17.53
C TYR A 222 5.32 -10.12 17.23
N TYR A 223 5.29 -9.55 16.02
CA TYR A 223 4.22 -8.64 15.61
C TYR A 223 2.85 -9.33 15.61
N ILE A 224 2.78 -10.57 15.11
CA ILE A 224 1.55 -11.37 15.11
C ILE A 224 1.12 -11.74 16.54
N GLU A 225 2.07 -12.11 17.41
CA GLU A 225 1.82 -12.32 18.85
C GLU A 225 1.22 -11.07 19.50
N LYS A 226 1.64 -9.88 19.04
CA LYS A 226 1.15 -8.57 19.47
C LYS A 226 -0.13 -8.09 18.78
N GLY A 227 -0.72 -8.90 17.90
CA GLY A 227 -2.03 -8.64 17.30
C GLY A 227 -2.00 -8.14 15.85
N ALA A 228 -0.83 -8.09 15.20
CA ALA A 228 -0.77 -7.82 13.76
C ALA A 228 -1.44 -8.98 12.99
N THR A 229 -2.35 -8.63 12.09
CA THR A 229 -3.05 -9.60 11.22
C THR A 229 -2.79 -9.36 9.74
N LEU A 230 -2.10 -8.27 9.40
CA LEU A 230 -1.54 -8.04 8.08
C LEU A 230 -0.10 -7.53 8.21
N ILE A 231 0.74 -7.90 7.25
CA ILE A 231 2.15 -7.49 7.22
C ILE A 231 2.45 -6.92 5.83
N ARG A 232 2.89 -5.66 5.80
CA ARG A 232 3.43 -5.02 4.60
C ARG A 232 4.92 -5.26 4.49
N LEU A 233 5.33 -5.96 3.43
CA LEU A 233 6.75 -6.19 3.15
C LEU A 233 7.30 -4.99 2.39
N ASP A 234 8.03 -4.15 3.13
CA ASP A 234 8.65 -2.94 2.61
C ASP A 234 9.89 -3.24 1.77
N ALA A 235 10.06 -2.51 0.66
CA ALA A 235 11.24 -2.60 -0.21
C ALA A 235 11.60 -4.05 -0.62
N ILE A 236 10.62 -4.94 -0.67
CA ILE A 236 10.85 -6.39 -0.71
C ILE A 236 11.53 -6.84 -2.00
N ALA A 237 11.36 -6.08 -3.09
CA ALA A 237 11.98 -6.37 -4.37
C ALA A 237 13.51 -6.45 -4.31
N PHE A 238 14.14 -5.74 -3.35
CA PHE A 238 15.60 -5.65 -3.20
C PHE A 238 16.17 -6.67 -2.21
N VAL A 239 15.34 -7.51 -1.58
CA VAL A 239 15.74 -8.33 -0.42
C VAL A 239 16.90 -9.30 -0.71
N TRP A 240 17.03 -9.79 -1.94
CA TRP A 240 18.09 -10.70 -2.35
C TRP A 240 19.12 -10.03 -3.27
N LYS A 241 20.41 -10.28 -3.00
CA LYS A 241 21.53 -9.66 -3.73
C LYS A 241 22.39 -10.72 -4.40
N GLU A 242 22.61 -10.56 -5.71
CA GLU A 242 23.51 -11.39 -6.51
C GLU A 242 24.38 -10.49 -7.40
N ILE A 243 25.69 -10.45 -7.12
CA ILE A 243 26.63 -9.61 -7.86
C ILE A 243 26.65 -10.04 -9.34
N GLY A 244 26.64 -9.06 -10.25
CA GLY A 244 26.51 -9.30 -11.69
C GLY A 244 25.04 -9.40 -12.16
N THR A 245 24.08 -9.11 -11.29
CA THR A 245 22.65 -9.00 -11.64
C THR A 245 22.11 -7.62 -11.23
N GLN A 246 20.83 -7.39 -11.54
CA GLN A 246 20.13 -6.18 -11.15
C GLN A 246 19.82 -6.08 -9.64
N CYS A 247 19.94 -7.18 -8.88
CA CYS A 247 19.60 -7.25 -7.44
C CYS A 247 18.19 -6.75 -7.10
N VAL A 248 17.25 -6.95 -8.02
CA VAL A 248 15.84 -6.58 -7.84
C VAL A 248 14.97 -7.64 -8.53
N HIS A 249 13.84 -8.02 -7.94
CA HIS A 249 12.92 -9.04 -8.48
C HIS A 249 13.57 -10.42 -8.76
N LEU A 250 14.63 -10.77 -8.05
CA LEU A 250 15.32 -12.04 -8.29
C LEU A 250 14.40 -13.23 -7.94
N PRO A 251 14.54 -14.40 -8.58
CA PRO A 251 13.75 -15.59 -8.24
C PRO A 251 13.82 -15.97 -6.75
N GLN A 252 14.96 -15.70 -6.10
CA GLN A 252 15.15 -15.92 -4.68
C GLN A 252 14.33 -14.94 -3.81
N THR A 253 14.05 -13.73 -4.30
CA THR A 253 13.11 -12.80 -3.64
C THR A 253 11.73 -13.42 -3.55
N HIS A 254 11.20 -13.93 -4.68
CA HIS A 254 9.91 -14.62 -4.70
C HIS A 254 9.91 -15.86 -3.79
N GLU A 255 10.91 -16.73 -3.92
CA GLU A 255 11.00 -17.94 -3.09
C GLU A 255 11.09 -17.61 -1.58
N LEU A 256 11.75 -16.50 -1.21
CA LEU A 256 11.82 -16.01 0.16
C LEU A 256 10.45 -15.55 0.68
N ILE A 257 9.69 -14.79 -0.10
CA ILE A 257 8.34 -14.32 0.30
C ILE A 257 7.40 -15.52 0.45
N GLN A 258 7.46 -16.46 -0.50
CA GLN A 258 6.69 -17.70 -0.45
C GLN A 258 7.04 -18.52 0.81
N LEU A 259 8.34 -18.64 1.14
CA LEU A 259 8.78 -19.27 2.37
C LEU A 259 8.29 -18.54 3.63
N ILE A 260 8.37 -17.21 3.66
CA ILE A 260 7.86 -16.41 4.79
C ILE A 260 6.37 -16.69 4.98
N ARG A 261 5.56 -16.64 3.91
CA ARG A 261 4.13 -16.98 3.97
C ARG A 261 3.87 -18.35 4.59
N GLU A 262 4.50 -19.38 4.03
CA GLU A 262 4.31 -20.77 4.48
C GLU A 262 4.66 -20.93 5.97
N VAL A 263 5.76 -20.31 6.41
CA VAL A 263 6.19 -20.36 7.81
C VAL A 263 5.20 -19.62 8.72
N LEU A 264 4.74 -18.43 8.34
CA LEU A 264 3.76 -17.69 9.13
C LEU A 264 2.41 -18.44 9.20
N HIS A 265 1.97 -19.03 8.10
CA HIS A 265 0.69 -19.76 7.99
C HIS A 265 0.65 -21.08 8.76
N GLU A 266 1.81 -21.64 9.11
CA GLU A 266 1.86 -22.74 10.08
C GLU A 266 1.33 -22.34 11.46
N VAL A 267 1.44 -21.06 11.83
CA VAL A 267 1.03 -20.55 13.15
C VAL A 267 -0.26 -19.74 13.08
N ALA A 268 -0.40 -18.89 12.06
CA ALA A 268 -1.49 -17.95 11.89
C ALA A 268 -1.89 -17.87 10.39
N PRO A 269 -2.67 -18.86 9.89
CA PRO A 269 -3.08 -18.95 8.48
C PRO A 269 -3.91 -17.75 7.99
N GLU A 270 -4.53 -17.00 8.90
CA GLU A 270 -5.30 -15.79 8.60
C GLU A 270 -4.44 -14.56 8.27
N VAL A 271 -3.13 -14.60 8.56
CA VAL A 271 -2.25 -13.44 8.36
C VAL A 271 -2.09 -13.16 6.87
N ILE A 272 -2.33 -11.92 6.50
CA ILE A 272 -2.28 -11.44 5.11
C ILE A 272 -0.93 -10.76 4.87
N ILE A 273 -0.20 -11.21 3.86
CA ILE A 273 1.00 -10.54 3.37
C ILE A 273 0.60 -9.63 2.21
N ILE A 274 1.02 -8.37 2.29
CA ILE A 274 1.03 -7.45 1.17
C ILE A 274 2.47 -7.14 0.77
N THR A 275 2.75 -7.09 -0.51
CA THR A 275 4.04 -6.61 -1.01
C THR A 275 3.91 -5.17 -1.45
N GLU A 276 4.91 -4.36 -1.12
CA GLU A 276 5.07 -3.04 -1.72
C GLU A 276 6.14 -3.07 -2.80
N THR A 277 5.72 -2.88 -4.04
CA THR A 277 6.62 -2.76 -5.20
C THR A 277 6.15 -1.69 -6.18
N ASN A 278 6.64 -0.46 -5.99
CA ASN A 278 6.40 0.67 -6.89
C ASN A 278 7.21 0.56 -8.21
N VAL A 279 6.78 -0.39 -9.05
CA VAL A 279 7.45 -0.81 -10.30
C VAL A 279 6.43 -0.89 -11.44
N PRO A 280 6.85 -1.07 -12.72
CA PRO A 280 5.93 -1.31 -13.82
C PRO A 280 4.89 -2.38 -13.49
N HIS A 281 3.64 -2.18 -13.92
CA HIS A 281 2.49 -2.97 -13.47
C HIS A 281 2.70 -4.49 -13.55
N HIS A 282 3.27 -5.00 -14.65
CA HIS A 282 3.51 -6.42 -14.85
C HIS A 282 4.52 -7.02 -13.86
N GLU A 283 5.52 -6.25 -13.41
CA GLU A 283 6.48 -6.67 -12.38
C GLU A 283 5.81 -6.72 -11.01
N ASN A 284 4.94 -5.75 -10.71
CA ASN A 284 4.23 -5.68 -9.42
C ASN A 284 3.24 -6.85 -9.23
N VAL A 285 2.47 -7.21 -10.27
CA VAL A 285 1.50 -8.32 -10.16
C VAL A 285 2.16 -9.71 -10.09
N SER A 286 3.44 -9.82 -10.44
CA SER A 286 4.18 -11.09 -10.33
C SER A 286 4.29 -11.59 -8.88
N TYR A 287 4.17 -10.70 -7.90
CA TYR A 287 4.22 -11.03 -6.46
C TYR A 287 2.96 -11.73 -5.93
N PHE A 288 1.91 -11.87 -6.75
CA PHE A 288 0.85 -12.83 -6.44
C PHE A 288 1.33 -14.29 -6.54
N GLY A 289 2.50 -14.53 -7.15
CA GLY A 289 3.04 -15.86 -7.39
C GLY A 289 2.11 -16.68 -8.29
N SER A 290 1.84 -17.92 -7.89
CA SER A 290 0.83 -18.77 -8.56
C SER A 290 -0.61 -18.45 -8.17
N GLY A 291 -0.82 -17.44 -7.31
CA GLY A 291 -2.11 -17.03 -6.79
C GLY A 291 -2.47 -17.64 -5.44
N ASP A 292 -1.67 -18.53 -4.85
CA ASP A 292 -1.93 -19.02 -3.50
C ASP A 292 -0.69 -19.32 -2.65
N ASP A 293 0.50 -18.94 -3.12
CA ASP A 293 1.75 -19.30 -2.48
C ASP A 293 2.68 -18.12 -2.14
N GLU A 294 2.40 -16.90 -2.60
CA GLU A 294 3.21 -15.69 -2.35
C GLU A 294 2.44 -14.58 -1.62
N ALA A 295 2.26 -13.36 -2.16
CA ALA A 295 1.49 -12.32 -1.48
C ALA A 295 -0.02 -12.51 -1.71
N GLN A 296 -0.84 -12.29 -0.69
CA GLN A 296 -2.30 -12.29 -0.83
C GLN A 296 -2.81 -10.98 -1.43
N MET A 297 -2.09 -9.88 -1.17
CA MET A 297 -2.40 -8.56 -1.71
C MET A 297 -1.16 -7.95 -2.35
N VAL A 298 -1.37 -7.14 -3.38
CA VAL A 298 -0.35 -6.24 -3.94
C VAL A 298 -0.94 -4.85 -4.09
N TYR A 299 -0.14 -3.81 -3.84
CA TYR A 299 -0.54 -2.43 -4.08
C TYR A 299 -0.86 -2.19 -5.56
N ASN A 300 -1.95 -1.50 -5.86
CA ASN A 300 -2.30 -1.12 -7.22
C ASN A 300 -1.66 0.21 -7.64
N PHE A 301 -0.33 0.23 -7.73
CA PHE A 301 0.47 1.46 -7.91
C PHE A 301 0.22 2.23 -9.22
N ALA A 302 -0.35 1.60 -10.25
CA ALA A 302 -0.72 2.30 -11.48
C ALA A 302 -2.00 3.14 -11.32
N LEU A 303 -2.87 2.81 -10.36
CA LEU A 303 -4.14 3.50 -10.16
C LEU A 303 -3.99 4.98 -9.76
N PRO A 304 -3.19 5.36 -8.73
CA PRO A 304 -3.04 6.75 -8.33
C PRO A 304 -2.68 7.74 -9.46
N PRO A 305 -1.59 7.53 -10.23
CA PRO A 305 -1.23 8.45 -11.30
C PRO A 305 -2.23 8.44 -12.47
N LEU A 306 -2.85 7.30 -12.79
CA LEU A 306 -3.84 7.24 -13.86
C LEU A 306 -5.12 8.00 -13.50
N LEU A 307 -5.55 7.96 -12.23
CA LEU A 307 -6.66 8.78 -11.75
C LEU A 307 -6.35 10.27 -11.83
N VAL A 308 -5.14 10.69 -11.45
CA VAL A 308 -4.69 12.09 -11.60
C VAL A 308 -4.73 12.50 -13.07
N HIS A 309 -4.12 11.70 -13.95
CA HIS A 309 -4.12 11.94 -15.39
C HIS A 309 -5.55 12.05 -15.95
N SER A 310 -6.44 11.13 -15.58
CA SER A 310 -7.81 11.11 -16.11
C SER A 310 -8.67 12.27 -15.63
N ILE A 311 -8.54 12.68 -14.37
CA ILE A 311 -9.28 13.83 -13.83
C ILE A 311 -8.74 15.14 -14.43
N GLN A 312 -7.41 15.28 -14.55
CA GLN A 312 -6.80 16.50 -15.09
C GLN A 312 -7.09 16.73 -16.58
N ASN A 313 -7.42 15.67 -17.32
CA ASN A 313 -7.71 15.72 -18.75
C ASN A 313 -9.18 15.44 -19.07
N GLU A 314 -10.02 15.22 -18.05
CA GLU A 314 -11.43 14.86 -18.19
C GLU A 314 -11.65 13.67 -19.16
N ASN A 315 -10.69 12.73 -19.16
CA ASN A 315 -10.64 11.60 -20.10
C ASN A 315 -10.17 10.31 -19.40
N THR A 316 -10.99 9.27 -19.47
CA THR A 316 -10.80 7.97 -18.82
C THR A 316 -10.28 6.89 -19.77
N LYS A 317 -10.08 7.17 -21.07
CA LYS A 317 -9.74 6.16 -22.08
C LYS A 317 -8.52 5.32 -21.70
N THR A 318 -7.45 5.97 -21.25
CA THR A 318 -6.22 5.27 -20.84
C THR A 318 -6.40 4.51 -19.53
N LEU A 319 -7.13 5.08 -18.57
CA LEU A 319 -7.49 4.41 -17.31
C LEU A 319 -8.34 3.16 -17.58
N THR A 320 -9.40 3.25 -18.40
CA THR A 320 -10.27 2.14 -18.78
C THR A 320 -9.51 1.06 -19.55
N SER A 321 -8.64 1.46 -20.49
CA SER A 321 -7.82 0.52 -21.26
C SER A 321 -6.87 -0.26 -20.36
N TRP A 322 -6.22 0.40 -19.40
CA TRP A 322 -5.37 -0.25 -18.41
C TRP A 322 -6.18 -1.15 -17.47
N ALA A 323 -7.31 -0.66 -16.94
CA ALA A 323 -8.16 -1.41 -16.01
C ALA A 323 -8.66 -2.72 -16.61
N LYS A 324 -8.99 -2.74 -17.91
CA LYS A 324 -9.34 -3.96 -18.67
C LYS A 324 -8.22 -5.01 -18.73
N THR A 325 -6.97 -4.65 -18.43
CA THR A 325 -5.85 -5.60 -18.39
C THR A 325 -5.67 -6.25 -17.01
N LEU A 326 -6.37 -5.75 -15.99
CA LEU A 326 -6.31 -6.30 -14.63
C LEU A 326 -6.87 -7.72 -14.63
N THR A 327 -6.02 -8.66 -14.21
CA THR A 327 -6.36 -10.07 -14.05
C THR A 327 -5.76 -10.56 -12.73
N LEU A 328 -6.41 -11.55 -12.13
CA LEU A 328 -5.93 -12.21 -10.92
C LEU A 328 -5.60 -13.67 -11.24
N PRO A 329 -4.47 -14.21 -10.73
CA PRO A 329 -4.11 -15.60 -10.98
C PRO A 329 -5.01 -16.63 -10.25
N SER A 330 -5.78 -16.19 -9.25
CA SER A 330 -6.72 -17.02 -8.49
C SER A 330 -7.81 -16.17 -7.82
N ASP A 331 -8.78 -16.84 -7.20
CA ASP A 331 -9.81 -16.25 -6.34
C ASP A 331 -9.38 -16.06 -4.86
N LYS A 332 -8.08 -16.17 -4.59
CA LYS A 332 -7.50 -16.05 -3.23
C LYS A 332 -6.60 -14.83 -3.05
N VAL A 333 -6.38 -14.07 -4.11
CA VAL A 333 -5.57 -12.85 -4.11
C VAL A 333 -6.39 -11.67 -4.58
N CYS A 334 -6.04 -10.47 -4.17
CA CYS A 334 -6.72 -9.27 -4.64
C CYS A 334 -5.79 -8.04 -4.65
N PHE A 335 -6.16 -7.02 -5.41
CA PHE A 335 -5.46 -5.74 -5.38
C PHE A 335 -5.74 -4.96 -4.08
N PHE A 336 -4.76 -4.18 -3.65
CA PHE A 336 -4.93 -3.13 -2.66
C PHE A 336 -5.00 -1.78 -3.38
N ASN A 337 -6.21 -1.24 -3.50
CA ASN A 337 -6.51 -0.05 -4.30
C ASN A 337 -6.42 1.20 -3.42
N PHE A 338 -5.71 2.23 -3.87
CA PHE A 338 -5.50 3.45 -3.09
C PHE A 338 -5.30 4.64 -4.02
N THR A 339 -5.45 5.86 -3.50
CA THR A 339 -5.08 7.10 -4.21
C THR A 339 -3.77 7.70 -3.74
N ALA A 340 -3.45 7.57 -2.46
CA ALA A 340 -2.29 8.23 -1.87
C ALA A 340 -1.69 7.36 -0.76
N SER A 341 -0.42 7.61 -0.46
CA SER A 341 0.30 6.95 0.63
C SER A 341 1.21 7.97 1.32
N HIS A 342 2.07 7.49 2.22
CA HIS A 342 3.13 8.31 2.80
C HIS A 342 4.16 8.73 1.76
N ASP A 343 4.40 7.90 0.74
CA ASP A 343 5.20 8.26 -0.42
C ASP A 343 4.40 9.14 -1.38
N GLY A 344 5.11 9.77 -2.31
CA GLY A 344 4.46 10.53 -3.38
C GLY A 344 3.84 9.61 -4.43
N ILE A 345 3.21 10.20 -5.43
CA ILE A 345 2.61 9.47 -6.56
C ILE A 345 3.73 8.94 -7.43
N GLY A 346 3.92 7.61 -7.42
CA GLY A 346 4.95 6.92 -8.20
C GLY A 346 4.71 7.03 -9.70
N MET A 347 5.78 7.31 -10.45
CA MET A 347 5.72 7.50 -11.91
C MET A 347 6.16 6.25 -12.69
N ARG A 348 6.90 5.33 -12.05
CA ARG A 348 7.30 4.06 -12.68
C ARG A 348 6.14 3.14 -13.09
N PRO A 349 5.05 3.01 -12.32
CA PRO A 349 3.95 2.10 -12.63
C PRO A 349 3.23 2.39 -13.94
N ILE A 350 3.26 3.65 -14.40
CA ILE A 350 2.62 4.11 -15.64
C ILE A 350 3.55 4.11 -16.86
N LYS A 351 4.80 3.68 -16.70
CA LYS A 351 5.73 3.54 -17.82
C LYS A 351 5.21 2.49 -18.80
N GLY A 352 5.04 2.89 -20.06
CA GLY A 352 4.42 2.05 -21.09
C GLY A 352 2.89 2.04 -21.08
N ILE A 353 2.26 2.83 -20.20
CA ILE A 353 0.81 3.08 -20.19
C ILE A 353 0.52 4.48 -20.72
N LEU A 354 1.19 5.51 -20.18
CA LEU A 354 1.14 6.88 -20.70
C LEU A 354 2.29 7.12 -21.69
N THR A 355 2.09 8.01 -22.66
CA THR A 355 3.20 8.53 -23.47
C THR A 355 4.07 9.47 -22.63
N ASP A 356 5.30 9.74 -23.08
CA ASP A 356 6.18 10.68 -22.40
C ASP A 356 5.55 12.09 -22.37
N GLU A 357 4.90 12.52 -23.46
CA GLU A 357 4.21 13.81 -23.51
C GLU A 357 3.10 13.92 -22.46
N GLU A 358 2.27 12.89 -22.33
CA GLU A 358 1.20 12.82 -21.32
C GLU A 358 1.75 12.83 -19.89
N LEU A 359 2.85 12.10 -19.67
CA LEU A 359 3.54 12.02 -18.40
C LEU A 359 4.10 13.39 -17.99
N TYR A 360 4.83 14.07 -18.88
CA TYR A 360 5.40 15.38 -18.59
C TYR A 360 4.32 16.47 -18.46
N ALA A 361 3.23 16.39 -19.22
CA ALA A 361 2.10 17.29 -19.03
C ALA A 361 1.46 17.15 -17.63
N MET A 362 1.33 15.93 -17.12
CA MET A 362 0.85 15.69 -15.75
C MET A 362 1.84 16.24 -14.71
N VAL A 363 3.14 16.04 -14.92
CA VAL A 363 4.21 16.60 -14.07
C VAL A 363 4.12 18.12 -13.99
N ASP A 364 3.96 18.79 -15.13
CA ASP A 364 3.90 20.24 -15.19
C ASP A 364 2.65 20.79 -14.52
N LYS A 365 1.48 20.15 -14.72
CA LYS A 365 0.24 20.50 -14.00
C LYS A 365 0.40 20.37 -12.49
N VAL A 366 1.00 19.28 -12.01
CA VAL A 366 1.22 19.11 -10.56
C VAL A 366 2.16 20.18 -10.01
N LYS A 367 3.20 20.59 -10.74
CA LYS A 367 4.06 21.72 -10.33
C LYS A 367 3.31 23.04 -10.32
N GLU A 368 2.47 23.30 -11.32
CA GLU A 368 1.60 24.47 -11.36
C GLU A 368 0.66 24.51 -10.14
N HIS A 369 0.20 23.34 -9.69
CA HIS A 369 -0.61 23.21 -8.49
C HIS A 369 0.18 23.33 -7.18
N GLY A 370 1.49 23.61 -7.24
CA GLY A 370 2.37 23.72 -6.08
C GLY A 370 2.95 22.39 -5.60
N GLY A 371 2.77 21.29 -6.34
CA GLY A 371 3.48 20.04 -6.08
C GLY A 371 4.97 20.12 -6.40
N LEU A 372 5.73 19.18 -5.84
CA LEU A 372 7.17 19.02 -6.06
C LEU A 372 7.43 17.69 -6.78
N VAL A 373 8.61 17.54 -7.39
CA VAL A 373 8.95 16.32 -8.14
C VAL A 373 10.32 15.83 -7.73
N SER A 374 10.39 14.56 -7.36
CA SER A 374 11.64 13.84 -7.16
C SER A 374 12.06 13.21 -8.49
N TYR A 375 13.32 13.35 -8.85
CA TYR A 375 13.88 12.84 -10.09
C TYR A 375 14.85 11.70 -9.82
N ARG A 376 14.91 10.75 -10.76
CA ARG A 376 15.92 9.70 -10.80
C ARG A 376 16.95 10.04 -11.86
N ALA A 377 18.23 9.86 -11.54
CA ALA A 377 19.30 9.96 -12.53
C ALA A 377 19.40 8.67 -13.34
N GLU A 378 19.45 8.80 -14.66
CA GLU A 378 19.68 7.71 -15.60
C GLU A 378 21.17 7.52 -15.88
N SER A 379 21.54 6.38 -16.47
CA SER A 379 22.94 6.04 -16.78
C SER A 379 23.59 7.00 -17.78
N ASP A 380 22.80 7.67 -18.63
CA ASP A 380 23.26 8.66 -19.59
C ASP A 380 23.34 10.09 -19.01
N GLY A 381 23.04 10.26 -17.72
CA GLY A 381 23.02 11.55 -17.03
C GLY A 381 21.72 12.34 -17.18
N SER A 382 20.74 11.83 -17.94
CA SER A 382 19.41 12.41 -17.98
C SER A 382 18.66 12.17 -16.66
N GLN A 383 17.56 12.90 -16.47
CA GLN A 383 16.71 12.76 -15.29
C GLN A 383 15.28 12.45 -15.69
N THR A 384 14.69 11.44 -15.06
CA THR A 384 13.29 11.05 -15.26
C THR A 384 12.49 11.35 -13.99
N PRO A 385 11.25 11.88 -14.12
CA PRO A 385 10.35 12.02 -12.98
C PRO A 385 10.13 10.66 -12.31
N TYR A 386 10.43 10.57 -11.01
CA TYR A 386 10.30 9.35 -10.23
C TYR A 386 9.02 9.35 -9.40
N GLU A 387 8.73 10.49 -8.76
CA GLU A 387 7.66 10.62 -7.78
C GLU A 387 7.13 12.06 -7.75
N LEU A 388 5.81 12.23 -7.80
CA LEU A 388 5.13 13.51 -7.59
C LEU A 388 4.82 13.66 -6.10
N ASN A 389 5.33 14.72 -5.49
CA ASN A 389 5.16 15.00 -4.06
C ASN A 389 4.11 16.11 -3.93
N CYS A 390 2.90 15.74 -3.54
CA CYS A 390 1.78 16.63 -3.33
C CYS A 390 0.72 15.95 -2.46
N SER A 391 -0.13 16.74 -1.82
CA SER A 391 -1.41 16.24 -1.34
C SER A 391 -2.26 15.81 -2.53
N TYR A 392 -3.01 14.71 -2.38
CA TYR A 392 -3.73 14.17 -3.53
C TYR A 392 -4.80 15.12 -4.05
N ILE A 393 -5.46 15.88 -3.17
CA ILE A 393 -6.45 16.90 -3.58
C ILE A 393 -5.82 17.99 -4.44
N ASP A 394 -4.58 18.40 -4.15
CA ASP A 394 -3.85 19.39 -4.94
C ASP A 394 -3.27 18.80 -6.23
N ALA A 395 -3.03 17.49 -6.30
CA ALA A 395 -2.74 16.86 -7.58
C ALA A 395 -3.93 17.02 -8.56
N LEU A 396 -5.16 17.01 -8.05
CA LEU A 396 -6.39 17.05 -8.85
C LEU A 396 -6.90 18.46 -9.15
N THR A 397 -6.46 19.47 -8.38
CA THR A 397 -7.04 20.82 -8.44
C THR A 397 -6.03 21.93 -8.31
N HIS A 398 -6.27 23.00 -9.09
CA HIS A 398 -5.43 24.18 -9.05
C HIS A 398 -5.67 24.97 -7.74
N PRO A 399 -4.65 25.63 -7.15
CA PRO A 399 -4.78 26.44 -5.93
C PRO A 399 -5.83 27.56 -5.99
N ASN A 400 -6.18 28.00 -7.19
CA ASN A 400 -7.20 29.05 -7.43
C ASN A 400 -8.61 28.52 -7.71
N GLU A 401 -8.81 27.20 -7.83
CA GLU A 401 -10.16 26.64 -7.94
C GLU A 401 -10.94 26.84 -6.63
N ASP A 402 -12.26 26.66 -6.64
CA ASP A 402 -13.06 26.74 -5.44
C ASP A 402 -13.21 25.36 -4.77
N ASP A 403 -13.56 25.37 -3.48
CA ASP A 403 -13.67 24.14 -2.68
C ASP A 403 -14.78 23.19 -3.15
N GLN A 404 -15.77 23.63 -3.94
CA GLN A 404 -16.75 22.72 -4.54
C GLN A 404 -16.11 21.85 -5.61
N ILE A 405 -15.30 22.42 -6.50
CA ILE A 405 -14.60 21.66 -7.55
C ILE A 405 -13.59 20.71 -6.90
N ARG A 406 -12.84 21.17 -5.90
CA ARG A 406 -11.93 20.34 -5.11
C ARG A 406 -12.62 19.14 -4.49
N PHE A 407 -13.70 19.41 -3.78
CA PHE A 407 -14.51 18.38 -3.15
C PHE A 407 -15.02 17.36 -4.17
N LYS A 408 -15.59 17.82 -5.30
CA LYS A 408 -16.12 16.94 -6.35
C LYS A 408 -15.04 16.03 -6.92
N ARG A 409 -13.91 16.57 -7.37
CA ARG A 409 -12.82 15.79 -7.97
C ARG A 409 -12.16 14.83 -6.98
N MET A 410 -11.95 15.28 -5.74
CA MET A 410 -11.38 14.42 -4.70
C MET A 410 -12.33 13.27 -4.35
N LEU A 411 -13.61 13.57 -4.12
CA LEU A 411 -14.60 12.54 -3.80
C LEU A 411 -14.78 11.54 -4.95
N LEU A 412 -14.76 12.01 -6.20
CA LEU A 412 -14.77 11.15 -7.40
C LEU A 412 -13.60 10.17 -7.43
N ALA A 413 -12.38 10.65 -7.16
CA ALA A 413 -11.21 9.79 -7.09
C ALA A 413 -11.31 8.75 -5.97
N GLN A 414 -11.76 9.16 -4.78
CA GLN A 414 -11.96 8.26 -3.64
C GLN A 414 -13.06 7.21 -3.91
N ALA A 415 -14.18 7.62 -4.50
CA ALA A 415 -15.26 6.71 -4.89
C ALA A 415 -14.79 5.71 -5.95
N THR A 416 -13.95 6.13 -6.89
CA THR A 416 -13.37 5.24 -7.89
C THR A 416 -12.53 4.14 -7.23
N VAL A 417 -11.71 4.47 -6.24
CA VAL A 417 -10.99 3.46 -5.45
C VAL A 417 -11.94 2.51 -4.72
N LEU A 418 -13.06 3.02 -4.18
CA LEU A 418 -14.09 2.20 -3.51
C LEU A 418 -14.85 1.27 -4.45
N VAL A 419 -14.75 1.38 -5.76
CA VAL A 419 -15.41 0.45 -6.70
C VAL A 419 -14.41 -0.37 -7.50
N MET A 420 -13.10 -0.15 -7.35
CA MET A 420 -12.12 -1.03 -7.97
C MET A 420 -12.17 -2.42 -7.32
N PRO A 421 -12.01 -3.51 -8.10
CA PRO A 421 -11.96 -4.87 -7.57
C PRO A 421 -10.76 -5.01 -6.62
N GLY A 422 -11.02 -5.43 -5.40
CA GLY A 422 -10.03 -5.55 -4.32
C GLY A 422 -10.41 -4.80 -3.05
N VAL A 423 -9.40 -4.55 -2.22
CA VAL A 423 -9.54 -3.90 -0.90
C VAL A 423 -9.11 -2.43 -0.99
N PRO A 424 -9.96 -1.47 -0.59
CA PRO A 424 -9.61 -0.05 -0.53
C PRO A 424 -8.66 0.27 0.63
N GLY A 425 -7.59 0.99 0.31
CA GLY A 425 -6.70 1.69 1.20
C GLY A 425 -7.02 3.18 1.22
N VAL A 426 -7.27 3.72 2.41
CA VAL A 426 -7.60 5.13 2.62
C VAL A 426 -6.46 5.80 3.36
N TYR A 427 -5.74 6.70 2.72
CA TYR A 427 -4.72 7.49 3.40
C TYR A 427 -5.36 8.57 4.27
N PHE A 428 -4.84 8.79 5.48
CA PHE A 428 -5.42 9.73 6.45
C PHE A 428 -5.72 11.12 5.85
N HIS A 429 -4.78 11.67 5.09
CA HIS A 429 -4.93 12.97 4.45
C HIS A 429 -6.07 13.02 3.40
N SER A 430 -6.45 11.87 2.83
CA SER A 430 -7.60 11.75 1.93
C SER A 430 -8.95 11.78 2.66
N LEU A 431 -9.00 11.43 3.96
CA LEU A 431 -10.21 11.56 4.79
C LEU A 431 -10.56 13.01 5.05
N VAL A 432 -9.54 13.81 5.36
CA VAL A 432 -9.72 15.19 5.85
C VAL A 432 -9.45 16.25 4.79
N GLY A 433 -9.13 15.84 3.55
CA GLY A 433 -8.93 16.75 2.42
C GLY A 433 -7.71 17.68 2.59
N SER A 434 -6.63 17.19 3.19
CA SER A 434 -5.43 17.97 3.48
C SER A 434 -4.81 18.58 2.24
N ARG A 435 -4.25 19.80 2.39
CA ARG A 435 -3.59 20.58 1.34
C ARG A 435 -2.08 20.36 1.40
N ASN A 436 -1.34 20.87 0.40
CA ASN A 436 0.13 20.83 0.37
C ASN A 436 0.76 21.50 1.60
N TYR A 437 1.51 20.73 2.38
CA TYR A 437 2.21 21.19 3.59
C TYR A 437 3.60 21.75 3.28
N HIS A 438 3.61 22.90 2.59
CA HIS A 438 4.85 23.55 2.16
C HIS A 438 5.79 23.94 3.30
N ASP A 439 5.25 24.34 4.45
CA ASP A 439 6.09 24.70 5.58
C ASP A 439 6.82 23.46 6.12
N GLY A 440 6.20 22.29 6.14
CA GLY A 440 6.88 21.03 6.48
C GLY A 440 8.05 20.72 5.55
N VAL A 441 7.89 20.93 4.25
CA VAL A 441 8.98 20.75 3.28
C VAL A 441 10.14 21.69 3.59
N LYS A 442 9.87 22.98 3.86
CA LYS A 442 10.92 23.96 4.20
C LYS A 442 11.70 23.58 5.46
N HIS A 443 11.02 23.07 6.48
CA HIS A 443 11.65 22.69 7.75
C HIS A 443 12.43 21.38 7.66
N SER A 444 11.89 20.37 6.98
CA SER A 444 12.50 19.04 6.88
C SER A 444 13.55 18.92 5.77
N GLY A 445 13.45 19.75 4.72
CA GLY A 445 14.24 19.59 3.50
C GLY A 445 13.82 18.41 2.61
N SER A 446 12.75 17.68 2.99
CA SER A 446 12.24 16.53 2.25
C SER A 446 10.96 16.89 1.49
N ASN A 447 10.93 16.60 0.18
CA ASN A 447 9.74 16.83 -0.65
C ASN A 447 8.53 16.04 -0.15
N ARG A 448 8.74 14.82 0.35
CA ARG A 448 7.66 13.91 0.81
C ARG A 448 6.93 14.45 2.05
N THR A 449 7.51 15.39 2.79
CA THR A 449 6.83 16.03 3.93
C THR A 449 5.58 16.80 3.51
N ILE A 450 5.46 17.17 2.22
CA ILE A 450 4.32 17.94 1.69
C ILE A 450 2.96 17.27 1.89
N ASN A 451 2.91 15.94 2.02
CA ASN A 451 1.69 15.15 2.26
C ASN A 451 1.77 14.33 3.57
N ARG A 452 2.50 14.83 4.57
CA ARG A 452 2.72 14.18 5.87
C ARG A 452 2.48 15.12 7.07
N GLU A 453 1.65 16.15 6.89
CA GLU A 453 1.33 17.11 7.98
C GLU A 453 0.77 16.37 9.21
N LYS A 454 1.30 16.64 10.40
CA LYS A 454 0.79 16.09 11.65
C LYS A 454 -0.20 17.07 12.27
N TYR A 455 -1.32 16.57 12.78
CA TYR A 455 -2.37 17.43 13.32
C TYR A 455 -2.40 17.41 14.86
N ASN A 456 -2.61 18.59 15.45
CA ASN A 456 -3.14 18.63 16.81
C ASN A 456 -4.59 18.14 16.79
N PHE A 457 -4.92 17.19 17.66
CA PHE A 457 -6.24 16.55 17.67
C PHE A 457 -7.38 17.57 17.84
N ASP A 458 -7.29 18.45 18.84
CA ASP A 458 -8.38 19.38 19.16
C ASP A 458 -8.61 20.41 18.05
N TRP A 459 -7.54 20.83 17.37
CA TRP A 459 -7.63 21.67 16.18
C TRP A 459 -8.34 20.94 15.03
N LEU A 460 -7.97 19.69 14.76
CA LEU A 460 -8.59 18.91 13.68
C LEU A 460 -10.06 18.63 13.99
N GLU A 461 -10.42 18.32 15.23
CA GLU A 461 -11.83 18.17 15.64
C GLU A 461 -12.65 19.43 15.39
N ASN A 462 -12.07 20.61 15.62
CA ASN A 462 -12.73 21.87 15.29
C ASN A 462 -12.98 22.01 13.78
N GLU A 463 -12.01 21.65 12.95
CA GLU A 463 -12.19 21.65 11.49
C GLU A 463 -13.25 20.64 11.03
N LEU A 464 -13.28 19.45 11.61
CA LEU A 464 -14.23 18.38 11.28
C LEU A 464 -15.66 18.62 11.79
N SER A 465 -15.83 19.53 12.75
CA SER A 465 -17.14 19.94 13.28
C SER A 465 -17.66 21.25 12.68
N THR A 466 -16.78 22.07 12.09
CA THR A 466 -17.15 23.36 11.49
C THR A 466 -18.00 23.18 10.24
N GLN A 467 -19.20 23.77 10.24
CA GLN A 467 -20.12 23.70 9.11
C GLN A 467 -19.54 24.39 7.88
N GLY A 468 -19.60 23.70 6.74
CA GLY A 468 -19.07 24.20 5.46
C GLY A 468 -17.57 24.03 5.27
N SER A 469 -16.81 23.58 6.27
CA SER A 469 -15.39 23.28 6.09
C SER A 469 -15.19 22.16 5.06
N LEU A 470 -14.11 22.24 4.28
CA LEU A 470 -13.77 21.21 3.31
C LEU A 470 -13.51 19.87 4.02
N ALA A 471 -12.81 19.88 5.15
CA ALA A 471 -12.47 18.68 5.92
C ALA A 471 -13.72 17.93 6.41
N LYS A 472 -14.70 18.64 6.98
CA LYS A 472 -15.97 18.04 7.40
C LYS A 472 -16.70 17.41 6.23
N ARG A 473 -16.83 18.16 5.12
CA ARG A 473 -17.53 17.70 3.92
C ARG A 473 -16.89 16.44 3.34
N MET A 474 -15.56 16.41 3.26
CA MET A 474 -14.79 15.26 2.80
C MET A 474 -15.03 14.04 3.71
N LEU A 475 -14.86 14.19 5.02
CA LEU A 475 -15.01 13.09 5.97
C LEU A 475 -16.44 12.51 5.94
N ASP A 476 -17.46 13.36 6.04
CA ASP A 476 -18.86 12.93 6.08
C ASP A 476 -19.27 12.23 4.76
N SER A 477 -18.85 12.78 3.61
CA SER A 477 -19.20 12.23 2.30
C SER A 477 -18.47 10.93 2.02
N TYR A 478 -17.20 10.83 2.42
CA TYR A 478 -16.43 9.60 2.24
C TYR A 478 -16.95 8.48 3.15
N LYS A 479 -17.26 8.79 4.42
CA LYS A 479 -17.92 7.85 5.34
C LYS A 479 -19.25 7.35 4.77
N ARG A 480 -20.03 8.20 4.13
CA ARG A 480 -21.27 7.80 3.46
C ARG A 480 -21.01 6.78 2.34
N LEU A 481 -20.04 7.05 1.46
CA LEU A 481 -19.69 6.11 0.39
C LEU A 481 -19.17 4.77 0.92
N ILE A 482 -18.31 4.81 1.94
CA ILE A 482 -17.79 3.62 2.61
C ILE A 482 -18.94 2.82 3.22
N SER A 483 -19.84 3.47 3.95
CA SER A 483 -21.01 2.83 4.56
C SER A 483 -21.88 2.09 3.55
N ILE A 484 -22.10 2.69 2.37
CA ILE A 484 -22.81 2.03 1.28
C ILE A 484 -21.99 0.83 0.80
N ARG A 485 -20.72 1.02 0.44
CA ARG A 485 -19.85 -0.05 -0.08
C ARG A 485 -19.83 -1.29 0.82
N ILE A 486 -19.58 -1.12 2.12
CA ILE A 486 -19.39 -2.25 3.05
C ILE A 486 -20.66 -3.09 3.29
N ASN A 487 -21.82 -2.62 2.81
CA ASN A 487 -23.09 -3.34 2.88
C ASN A 487 -23.49 -4.01 1.55
N GLU A 488 -22.67 -3.90 0.51
CA GLU A 488 -22.98 -4.43 -0.82
C GLU A 488 -22.05 -5.57 -1.21
N LYS A 489 -22.60 -6.78 -1.32
CA LYS A 489 -21.84 -8.02 -1.60
C LYS A 489 -21.13 -8.01 -2.95
N SER A 490 -21.59 -7.20 -3.91
CA SER A 490 -20.94 -7.06 -5.21
C SER A 490 -19.54 -6.45 -5.10
N PHE A 491 -19.23 -5.71 -4.03
CA PHE A 491 -17.89 -5.18 -3.77
C PHE A 491 -16.96 -6.16 -3.05
N ASN A 492 -17.32 -7.44 -2.96
CA ASN A 492 -16.44 -8.44 -2.39
C ASN A 492 -15.14 -8.54 -3.23
N PRO A 493 -13.95 -8.50 -2.63
CA PRO A 493 -12.68 -8.51 -3.37
C PRO A 493 -12.46 -9.69 -4.32
N PHE A 494 -13.21 -10.77 -4.13
CA PHE A 494 -13.14 -12.00 -4.93
C PHE A 494 -14.41 -12.25 -5.77
N GLY A 495 -15.25 -11.21 -5.96
CA GLY A 495 -16.34 -11.22 -6.93
C GLY A 495 -15.84 -11.05 -8.36
N ASP A 496 -16.72 -11.34 -9.32
CA ASP A 496 -16.43 -11.11 -10.74
C ASP A 496 -16.58 -9.63 -11.07
N PHE A 497 -15.77 -9.14 -12.02
CA PHE A 497 -15.80 -7.76 -12.45
C PHE A 497 -15.50 -7.60 -13.93
N GLU A 498 -16.05 -6.55 -14.53
CA GLU A 498 -15.77 -6.13 -15.90
C GLU A 498 -15.66 -4.59 -15.97
N PHE A 499 -14.76 -4.09 -16.81
CA PHE A 499 -14.67 -2.65 -17.09
C PHE A 499 -15.30 -2.36 -18.45
N LEU A 500 -16.26 -1.42 -18.48
CA LEU A 500 -16.98 -1.07 -19.70
C LEU A 500 -16.43 0.22 -20.30
N ASP A 501 -16.44 0.29 -21.64
CA ASP A 501 -16.00 1.45 -22.40
C ASP A 501 -17.22 2.04 -23.11
N LEU A 502 -17.92 2.93 -22.40
CA LEU A 502 -19.20 3.50 -22.83
C LEU A 502 -19.05 4.94 -23.37
N ASP A 503 -18.14 5.73 -22.78
CA ASP A 503 -17.80 7.10 -23.19
C ASP A 503 -16.42 7.44 -22.60
N GLU A 504 -15.60 8.22 -23.32
CA GLU A 504 -14.24 8.56 -22.89
C GLU A 504 -14.18 9.49 -21.67
N ARG A 505 -15.32 10.04 -21.23
CA ARG A 505 -15.44 10.85 -20.01
C ARG A 505 -15.93 10.04 -18.82
N LEU A 506 -16.33 8.78 -19.03
CA LEU A 506 -16.87 7.92 -17.98
C LEU A 506 -15.89 6.80 -17.62
N PHE A 507 -15.76 6.53 -16.32
CA PHE A 507 -15.14 5.29 -15.86
C PHE A 507 -16.24 4.37 -15.33
N VAL A 508 -16.33 3.16 -15.89
CA VAL A 508 -17.44 2.25 -15.64
C VAL A 508 -16.94 0.88 -15.20
N VAL A 509 -17.39 0.43 -14.03
CA VAL A 509 -17.07 -0.88 -13.46
C VAL A 509 -18.37 -1.63 -13.22
N ASP A 510 -18.51 -2.81 -13.81
CA ASP A 510 -19.58 -3.76 -13.54
C ASP A 510 -19.05 -4.81 -12.56
N GLN A 511 -19.66 -4.91 -11.39
CA GLN A 511 -19.26 -5.87 -10.35
C GLN A 511 -20.39 -6.82 -10.00
N ILE A 512 -20.04 -8.09 -9.90
CA ILE A 512 -20.94 -9.19 -9.64
C ILE A 512 -20.54 -9.86 -8.31
N SER A 513 -21.54 -10.00 -7.43
CA SER A 513 -21.39 -10.72 -6.17
C SER A 513 -20.95 -12.17 -6.38
N ARG A 514 -20.18 -12.71 -5.42
CA ARG A 514 -19.64 -14.09 -5.50
C ARG A 514 -20.70 -15.18 -5.66
N ASP A 515 -21.94 -14.94 -5.21
CA ASP A 515 -23.04 -15.89 -5.37
C ASP A 515 -23.84 -15.68 -6.65
N ASN A 516 -23.40 -14.76 -7.53
CA ASN A 516 -23.99 -14.42 -8.81
C ASN A 516 -25.46 -13.98 -8.73
N LYS A 517 -25.85 -13.28 -7.65
CA LYS A 517 -27.24 -12.82 -7.44
C LYS A 517 -27.41 -11.32 -7.56
N GLU A 518 -26.43 -10.59 -7.07
CA GLU A 518 -26.42 -9.14 -7.02
C GLU A 518 -25.33 -8.59 -7.95
N ARG A 519 -25.63 -7.46 -8.58
CA ARG A 519 -24.70 -6.71 -9.42
C ARG A 519 -24.72 -5.23 -9.06
N ILE A 520 -23.59 -4.55 -9.26
CA ILE A 520 -23.50 -3.09 -9.19
C ILE A 520 -22.74 -2.59 -10.40
N LEU A 521 -23.41 -1.76 -11.20
CA LEU A 521 -22.79 -0.98 -12.26
C LEU A 521 -22.43 0.40 -11.70
N ALA A 522 -21.14 0.61 -11.40
CA ALA A 522 -20.62 1.90 -10.94
C ALA A 522 -20.23 2.75 -12.16
N ILE A 523 -20.85 3.92 -12.31
CA ILE A 523 -20.62 4.87 -13.41
C ILE A 523 -20.14 6.19 -12.80
N HIS A 524 -18.93 6.61 -13.16
CA HIS A 524 -18.31 7.82 -12.64
C HIS A 524 -18.01 8.78 -13.80
N ASN A 525 -18.56 10.00 -13.76
CA ASN A 525 -18.28 11.05 -14.73
C ASN A 525 -17.02 11.83 -14.32
N PHE A 526 -15.99 11.84 -15.18
CA PHE A 526 -14.72 12.52 -14.93
C PHE A 526 -14.65 13.92 -15.55
N SER A 527 -15.69 14.35 -16.28
CA SER A 527 -15.72 15.66 -16.93
C SER A 527 -16.56 16.69 -16.19
N ASN A 528 -16.39 17.94 -16.61
CA ASN A 528 -17.23 19.05 -16.23
C ASN A 528 -18.52 19.17 -17.07
N GLU A 529 -18.79 18.20 -17.94
CA GLU A 529 -19.92 18.16 -18.85
C GLU A 529 -20.96 17.14 -18.41
N GLU A 530 -22.21 17.35 -18.81
CA GLU A 530 -23.24 16.32 -18.73
C GLU A 530 -22.96 15.21 -19.75
N VAL A 531 -23.08 13.95 -19.33
CA VAL A 531 -22.86 12.79 -20.19
C VAL A 531 -24.06 11.86 -20.13
N THR A 532 -24.58 11.47 -21.30
CA THR A 532 -25.67 10.51 -21.42
C THR A 532 -25.19 9.26 -22.13
N VAL A 533 -25.38 8.09 -21.52
CA VAL A 533 -24.98 6.80 -22.08
C VAL A 533 -26.10 5.77 -22.01
N ALA A 534 -26.11 4.85 -22.97
CA ALA A 534 -27.02 3.71 -22.94
C ALA A 534 -26.45 2.59 -22.05
N VAL A 535 -27.30 2.02 -21.18
CA VAL A 535 -26.97 0.83 -20.40
C VAL A 535 -26.91 -0.39 -21.33
N PRO A 536 -25.84 -1.21 -21.28
CA PRO A 536 -25.71 -2.41 -22.10
C PRO A 536 -26.91 -3.37 -22.00
N GLU A 537 -27.23 -4.04 -23.11
CA GLU A 537 -28.44 -4.88 -23.20
C GLU A 537 -28.43 -6.08 -22.25
N ASN A 538 -27.24 -6.62 -21.95
CA ASN A 538 -27.01 -7.71 -21.01
C ASN A 538 -27.21 -7.31 -19.53
N ILE A 539 -27.52 -6.05 -19.26
CA ILE A 539 -27.82 -5.55 -17.92
C ILE A 539 -29.33 -5.49 -17.69
N THR A 540 -29.81 -6.35 -16.80
CA THR A 540 -31.22 -6.45 -16.43
C THR A 540 -31.65 -5.26 -15.59
N SER A 541 -32.85 -4.74 -15.87
CA SER A 541 -33.53 -3.71 -15.08
C SER A 541 -34.63 -4.34 -14.21
N PRO A 542 -35.10 -3.72 -13.11
CA PRO A 542 -34.80 -2.35 -12.67
C PRO A 542 -33.40 -2.21 -12.08
N LEU A 543 -32.80 -1.03 -12.28
CA LEU A 543 -31.57 -0.63 -11.60
C LEU A 543 -31.89 0.45 -10.57
N CYS A 544 -31.24 0.40 -9.41
CA CYS A 544 -31.40 1.37 -8.34
C CYS A 544 -30.09 2.11 -8.09
N ASP A 545 -30.09 3.44 -8.14
CA ASP A 545 -28.92 4.22 -7.69
C ASP A 545 -28.86 4.25 -6.15
N ILE A 546 -27.97 3.44 -5.57
CA ILE A 546 -27.78 3.33 -4.11
C ILE A 546 -27.03 4.54 -3.52
N LEU A 547 -26.47 5.43 -4.36
CA LEU A 547 -25.94 6.73 -3.91
C LEU A 547 -27.05 7.78 -3.76
N SER A 548 -28.24 7.55 -4.31
CA SER A 548 -29.39 8.43 -4.14
C SER A 548 -30.17 8.08 -2.87
N ALA A 549 -30.72 9.09 -2.18
CA ALA A 549 -31.44 8.87 -0.91
C ALA A 549 -32.72 8.01 -1.05
N ASN A 550 -33.29 7.95 -2.27
CA ASN A 550 -34.55 7.29 -2.54
C ASN A 550 -34.41 6.02 -3.39
N CYS A 551 -33.18 5.56 -3.70
CA CYS A 551 -32.99 4.42 -4.61
C CYS A 551 -33.77 4.65 -5.91
N ASN A 552 -33.49 5.78 -6.59
CA ASN A 552 -34.21 6.16 -7.81
C ASN A 552 -34.22 4.97 -8.77
N GLN A 553 -35.41 4.39 -8.97
CA GLN A 553 -35.57 3.20 -9.80
C GLN A 553 -35.53 3.64 -11.26
N TYR A 554 -34.58 3.10 -12.00
CA TYR A 554 -34.55 3.16 -13.45
C TYR A 554 -35.38 1.99 -13.96
N GLU A 555 -36.70 2.20 -14.01
CA GLU A 555 -37.68 1.24 -14.55
C GLU A 555 -37.67 1.28 -16.08
N CYS A 556 -37.65 0.10 -16.70
CA CYS A 556 -37.84 -0.07 -18.14
C CYS A 556 -39.34 -0.24 -18.41
N ASP A 557 -40.11 0.83 -18.26
CA ASP A 557 -41.57 0.79 -18.42
C ASP A 557 -42.06 0.85 -19.88
N ASP A 558 -41.15 1.03 -20.84
CA ASP A 558 -41.48 0.91 -22.26
C ASP A 558 -40.29 0.31 -23.02
N CYS A 559 -40.45 -0.91 -23.53
CA CYS A 559 -39.38 -1.80 -24.01
C CYS A 559 -38.57 -1.29 -25.22
N LYS A 560 -38.70 -0.01 -25.62
CA LYS A 560 -37.96 0.60 -26.75
C LYS A 560 -37.60 2.09 -26.59
N ALA A 561 -37.87 2.75 -25.47
CA ALA A 561 -37.62 4.19 -25.33
C ALA A 561 -36.73 4.52 -24.12
N ARG A 562 -35.41 4.41 -24.35
CA ARG A 562 -34.27 4.91 -23.56
C ARG A 562 -33.92 4.17 -22.26
N ARG A 563 -33.06 3.15 -22.40
CA ARG A 563 -32.13 2.70 -21.34
C ARG A 563 -30.97 3.69 -21.18
N GLU A 564 -31.26 4.99 -21.21
CA GLU A 564 -30.24 6.03 -21.15
C GLU A 564 -30.11 6.52 -19.71
N ILE A 565 -28.88 6.75 -19.27
CA ILE A 565 -28.56 7.33 -17.98
C ILE A 565 -27.74 8.58 -18.23
N THR A 566 -28.20 9.67 -17.63
CA THR A 566 -27.55 10.98 -17.70
C THR A 566 -26.85 11.25 -16.37
N LEU A 567 -25.56 11.57 -16.44
CA LEU A 567 -24.73 11.97 -15.32
C LEU A 567 -24.36 13.44 -15.45
N GLU A 568 -24.63 14.19 -14.39
CA GLU A 568 -24.19 15.57 -14.21
C GLU A 568 -22.65 15.66 -14.10
N PRO A 569 -22.07 16.85 -14.26
CA PRO A 569 -20.64 17.09 -14.08
C PRO A 569 -20.09 16.53 -12.76
N TYR A 570 -19.10 15.64 -12.86
CA TYR A 570 -18.48 14.92 -11.74
C TYR A 570 -19.43 14.02 -10.91
N GLN A 571 -20.61 13.68 -11.43
CA GLN A 571 -21.54 12.79 -10.74
C GLN A 571 -21.03 11.34 -10.74
N MET A 572 -21.39 10.62 -9.68
CA MET A 572 -21.17 9.19 -9.51
C MET A 572 -22.54 8.53 -9.31
N MET A 573 -22.73 7.36 -9.90
CA MET A 573 -23.91 6.54 -9.71
C MET A 573 -23.51 5.09 -9.48
N TRP A 574 -24.08 4.45 -8.46
CA TRP A 574 -23.86 3.01 -8.21
C TRP A 574 -25.20 2.31 -8.42
N LEU A 575 -25.34 1.67 -9.57
CA LEU A 575 -26.61 1.12 -10.03
C LEU A 575 -26.70 -0.35 -9.66
N LYS A 576 -27.43 -0.64 -8.58
CA LYS A 576 -27.66 -2.00 -8.11
C LYS A 576 -28.78 -2.68 -8.91
N GLY A 577 -28.57 -3.93 -9.26
CA GLY A 577 -29.56 -4.81 -9.88
C GLY A 577 -29.44 -6.25 -9.41
N GLU A 578 -30.40 -7.08 -9.81
CA GLU A 578 -30.36 -8.54 -9.66
C GLU A 578 -29.92 -9.19 -10.99
N ILE A 579 -29.32 -10.38 -10.90
CA ILE A 579 -28.86 -11.17 -12.07
C ILE A 579 -29.86 -12.28 -12.40
#